data_AF-A0A0P1I8B9-F1
#
_entry.id   AF-A0A0P1I8B9-F1
#
_cell.length_a   1.000
_cell.length_b   1.000
_cell.length_c   1.000
_cell.angle_alpha   90.00
_cell.angle_beta   90.00
_cell.angle_gamma   90.00
#
_symmetry.space_group_name_H-M   'P 1'
#
loop_
_entity.id
_entity.type
_entity.pdbx_description
1 polymer ?
#
loop_
_entity_poly.entity_id
_entity_poly.type
_entity_poly.pdbx_seq_one_letter_code
_entity_poly.pdbx_strand_id
1 'polypeptide(L)'
;MCCHLSFIKPHLPYIVPEPYASMYGPEHVFPVVRSAAERQNAHPVLRAFMNTKIGQTFSRQEVRDAVIPAYMGLIKQADDQMGRLFDWMEITGRIEDTMIVLTSDHGDFLGDHWMGEKTFFHDASTRVPMIICNPSPEADATRGTVSDALVESIDLAPTFVDIVGAEVPSQILEGHSLLPILHGQQTETPRGVVVCEYDYSASPIAEVLKTLVRDAVMFMVADKKW
;
A
#
# COMPACT_ATOMS: atom_id res chain seq x y z
N MET A 1 1.13 3.52 24.85
CA MET A 1 1.41 4.69 23.97
C MET A 1 1.37 4.18 22.54
N CYS A 2 0.82 4.96 21.60
CA CYS A 2 0.90 4.66 20.17
C CYS A 2 1.76 5.72 19.49
N CYS A 3 2.74 5.30 18.68
CA CYS A 3 3.60 6.18 17.90
C CYS A 3 3.34 5.95 16.42
N HIS A 4 2.89 6.98 15.70
CA HIS A 4 2.76 6.93 14.25
C HIS A 4 4.04 7.48 13.60
N LEU A 5 4.98 6.58 13.31
CA LEU A 5 6.21 6.90 12.59
C LEU A 5 5.96 6.80 11.06
N SER A 6 5.54 7.92 10.46
CA SER A 6 5.14 7.98 9.05
C SER A 6 6.28 8.48 8.16
N PHE A 7 6.93 7.58 7.44
CA PHE A 7 7.97 7.92 6.48
C PHE A 7 7.37 8.44 5.17
N ILE A 8 8.00 9.47 4.61
CA ILE A 8 7.63 9.96 3.27
C ILE A 8 8.18 9.08 2.15
N LYS A 9 9.34 8.43 2.35
CA LYS A 9 9.97 7.62 1.31
C LYS A 9 9.28 6.25 1.23
N PRO A 10 9.08 5.70 0.01
CA PRO A 10 9.77 6.02 -1.25
C PRO A 10 9.07 7.05 -2.18
N HIS A 11 8.15 7.86 -1.66
CA HIS A 11 7.49 8.92 -2.45
C HIS A 11 8.50 9.88 -3.10
N LEU A 12 8.11 10.42 -4.26
CA LEU A 12 8.86 11.44 -4.99
C LEU A 12 9.25 12.63 -4.07
N PRO A 13 10.38 13.31 -4.34
CA PRO A 13 11.31 13.12 -5.46
C PRO A 13 12.08 11.80 -5.43
N TYR A 14 12.22 11.14 -6.59
CA TYR A 14 12.94 9.87 -6.74
C TYR A 14 14.44 10.13 -6.88
N ILE A 15 15.10 10.26 -5.74
CA ILE A 15 16.55 10.42 -5.62
C ILE A 15 16.95 9.88 -4.24
N VAL A 16 18.07 9.16 -4.19
CA VAL A 16 18.57 8.49 -2.99
C VAL A 16 20.09 8.69 -2.91
N PRO A 17 20.69 8.81 -1.71
CA PRO A 17 22.14 8.90 -1.57
C PRO A 17 22.84 7.56 -1.84
N GLU A 18 24.16 7.62 -2.00
CA GLU A 18 25.01 6.44 -1.91
C GLU A 18 24.97 5.81 -0.51
N PRO A 19 25.16 4.48 -0.38
CA PRO A 19 25.46 3.52 -1.45
C PRO A 19 24.23 3.08 -2.27
N TYR A 20 23.02 3.44 -1.85
CA TYR A 20 21.77 2.96 -2.45
C TYR A 20 21.57 3.41 -3.89
N ALA A 21 22.10 4.58 -4.25
CA ALA A 21 22.04 5.13 -5.61
C ALA A 21 22.72 4.22 -6.63
N SER A 22 23.82 3.57 -6.25
CA SER A 22 24.57 2.65 -7.10
C SER A 22 24.23 1.16 -6.90
N MET A 23 23.27 0.83 -6.03
CA MET A 23 22.90 -0.58 -5.75
C MET A 23 22.06 -1.23 -6.85
N TYR A 24 21.25 -0.44 -7.56
CA TYR A 24 20.29 -0.95 -8.55
C TYR A 24 20.46 -0.25 -9.89
N GLY A 25 20.09 -0.97 -10.94
CA GLY A 25 20.11 -0.53 -12.33
C GLY A 25 18.93 -1.13 -13.11
N PRO A 26 18.73 -0.77 -14.39
CA PRO A 26 17.61 -1.25 -15.20
C PRO A 26 17.49 -2.77 -15.29
N GLU A 27 18.60 -3.50 -15.18
CA GLU A 27 18.66 -4.96 -15.15
C GLU A 27 18.02 -5.58 -13.90
N HIS A 28 17.82 -4.81 -12.84
CA HIS A 28 17.15 -5.23 -11.62
C HIS A 28 15.64 -4.93 -11.63
N VAL A 29 15.16 -4.16 -12.62
CA VAL A 29 13.77 -3.71 -12.70
C VAL A 29 12.90 -4.82 -13.27
N PHE A 30 11.81 -5.15 -12.56
CA PHE A 30 10.82 -6.11 -13.06
C PHE A 30 10.15 -5.62 -14.36
N PRO A 31 9.75 -6.54 -15.26
CA PRO A 31 9.01 -6.15 -16.45
C PRO A 31 7.73 -5.39 -16.09
N VAL A 32 7.50 -4.26 -16.77
CA VAL A 32 6.29 -3.46 -16.61
C VAL A 32 5.02 -4.28 -16.93
N VAL A 33 4.03 -4.22 -16.06
CA VAL A 33 2.77 -4.95 -16.18
C VAL A 33 1.77 -4.11 -16.96
N ARG A 34 1.71 -4.34 -18.27
CA ARG A 34 0.75 -3.66 -19.18
C ARG A 34 0.63 -4.41 -20.50
N SER A 35 -0.46 -4.18 -21.25
CA SER A 35 -0.61 -4.73 -22.61
C SER A 35 -1.13 -3.72 -23.63
N ALA A 36 -0.84 -3.95 -24.92
CA ALA A 36 -1.39 -3.11 -25.98
C ALA A 36 -2.93 -3.21 -26.06
N ALA A 37 -3.47 -4.41 -25.83
CA ALA A 37 -4.91 -4.67 -25.84
C ALA A 37 -5.63 -3.90 -24.70
N GLU A 38 -5.05 -3.87 -23.50
CA GLU A 38 -5.54 -3.07 -22.38
C GLU A 38 -5.70 -1.59 -22.77
N ARG A 39 -4.67 -0.98 -23.39
CA ARG A 39 -4.73 0.42 -23.80
C ARG A 39 -5.77 0.66 -24.90
N GLN A 40 -5.83 -0.23 -25.89
CA GLN A 40 -6.77 -0.13 -27.01
C GLN A 40 -8.22 -0.24 -26.54
N ASN A 41 -8.48 -1.11 -25.56
CA ASN A 41 -9.82 -1.40 -25.04
C ASN A 41 -10.17 -0.66 -23.75
N ALA A 42 -9.29 0.23 -23.26
CA ALA A 42 -9.48 0.94 -22.01
C ALA A 42 -10.81 1.71 -21.97
N HIS A 43 -11.54 1.53 -20.86
CA HIS A 43 -12.72 2.34 -20.54
C HIS A 43 -12.37 3.84 -20.61
N PRO A 44 -13.28 4.74 -21.05
CA PRO A 44 -12.97 6.16 -21.21
C PRO A 44 -12.36 6.82 -19.98
N VAL A 45 -12.82 6.45 -18.78
CA VAL A 45 -12.27 6.95 -17.50
C VAL A 45 -10.83 6.48 -17.33
N LEU A 46 -10.56 5.16 -17.40
CA LEU A 46 -9.20 4.61 -17.31
C LEU A 46 -8.26 5.24 -18.37
N ARG A 47 -8.75 5.39 -19.60
CA ARG A 47 -8.00 6.04 -20.68
C ARG A 47 -7.63 7.48 -20.35
N ALA A 48 -8.47 8.23 -19.64
CA ALA A 48 -8.15 9.58 -19.20
C ALA A 48 -6.97 9.57 -18.20
N PHE A 49 -6.93 8.63 -17.26
CA PHE A 49 -5.80 8.45 -16.34
C PHE A 49 -4.50 8.04 -17.06
N MET A 50 -4.58 7.11 -18.02
CA MET A 50 -3.44 6.71 -18.86
C MET A 50 -2.86 7.88 -19.67
N ASN A 51 -3.73 8.80 -20.12
CA ASN A 51 -3.34 9.92 -20.98
C ASN A 51 -2.85 11.16 -20.22
N THR A 52 -2.75 11.11 -18.89
CA THR A 52 -2.14 12.18 -18.10
C THR A 52 -0.67 12.38 -18.47
N LYS A 53 -0.11 13.55 -18.16
CA LYS A 53 1.32 13.82 -18.37
C LYS A 53 2.20 12.78 -17.66
N ILE A 54 1.79 12.37 -16.47
CA ILE A 54 2.50 11.39 -15.64
C ILE A 54 2.39 10.00 -16.27
N GLY A 55 1.20 9.53 -16.63
CA GLY A 55 1.02 8.21 -17.29
C GLY A 55 1.81 8.09 -18.59
N GLN A 56 1.81 9.14 -19.41
CA GLN A 56 2.64 9.21 -20.62
C GLN A 56 4.15 9.23 -20.30
N THR A 57 4.55 9.88 -19.21
CA THR A 57 5.96 9.98 -18.80
C THR A 57 6.48 8.62 -18.35
N PHE A 58 5.80 7.94 -17.43
CA PHE A 58 6.16 6.60 -16.95
C PHE A 58 5.95 5.49 -18.01
N SER A 59 5.18 5.78 -19.06
CA SER A 59 5.07 4.86 -20.19
C SER A 59 6.36 4.71 -21.00
N ARG A 60 7.28 5.68 -20.91
CA ARG A 60 8.58 5.68 -21.62
C ARG A 60 9.61 4.85 -20.87
N GLN A 61 10.41 4.07 -21.61
CA GLN A 61 11.38 3.14 -21.02
C GLN A 61 12.48 3.92 -20.28
N GLU A 62 13.01 4.99 -20.88
CA GLU A 62 14.10 5.77 -20.30
C GLU A 62 13.74 6.42 -18.95
N VAL A 63 12.45 6.66 -18.71
CA VAL A 63 11.96 7.17 -17.43
C VAL A 63 11.96 6.08 -16.38
N ARG A 64 11.44 4.88 -16.70
CA ARG A 64 11.42 3.76 -15.76
C ARG A 64 12.84 3.30 -15.39
N ASP A 65 13.72 3.25 -16.38
CA ASP A 65 15.14 2.89 -16.21
C ASP A 65 15.87 3.85 -15.26
N ALA A 66 15.45 5.11 -15.19
CA ALA A 66 16.02 6.10 -14.28
C ALA A 66 15.34 6.14 -12.90
N VAL A 67 14.00 6.04 -12.86
CA VAL A 67 13.20 6.25 -11.64
C VAL A 67 13.13 5.01 -10.77
N ILE A 68 12.89 3.83 -11.35
CA ILE A 68 12.62 2.61 -10.57
C ILE A 68 13.85 2.17 -9.76
N PRO A 69 15.09 2.20 -10.28
CA PRO A 69 16.25 1.89 -9.46
C PRO A 69 16.42 2.81 -8.23
N ALA A 70 16.13 4.11 -8.39
CA ALA A 70 16.13 5.04 -7.27
C ALA A 70 15.00 4.74 -6.27
N TYR A 71 13.81 4.36 -6.74
CA TYR A 71 12.70 3.90 -5.89
C TYR A 71 13.07 2.65 -5.09
N MET A 72 13.72 1.65 -5.72
CA MET A 72 14.24 0.46 -5.06
C MET A 72 15.32 0.82 -4.02
N GLY A 73 16.22 1.75 -4.34
CA GLY A 73 17.23 2.25 -3.41
C GLY A 73 16.63 2.93 -2.18
N LEU A 74 15.54 3.70 -2.35
CA LEU A 74 14.81 4.30 -1.23
C LEU A 74 14.17 3.25 -0.32
N ILE A 75 13.60 2.19 -0.90
CA ILE A 75 13.06 1.05 -0.13
C ILE A 75 14.19 0.36 0.64
N LYS A 76 15.33 0.10 -0.01
CA LYS A 76 16.47 -0.55 0.66
C LYS A 76 17.03 0.31 1.79
N GLN A 77 17.07 1.63 1.62
CA GLN A 77 17.44 2.54 2.70
C GLN A 77 16.45 2.50 3.87
N ALA A 78 15.14 2.42 3.59
CA ALA A 78 14.12 2.30 4.63
C ALA A 78 14.29 0.98 5.40
N ASP A 79 14.52 -0.12 4.70
CA ASP A 79 14.82 -1.45 5.28
C ASP A 79 16.03 -1.40 6.24
N ASP A 80 17.15 -0.79 5.82
CA ASP A 80 18.32 -0.62 6.70
C ASP A 80 18.02 0.27 7.93
N GLN A 81 17.19 1.30 7.79
CA GLN A 81 16.75 2.11 8.93
C GLN A 81 15.79 1.35 9.86
N MET A 82 14.97 0.44 9.34
CA MET A 82 14.13 -0.44 10.15
C MET A 82 15.01 -1.41 10.94
N GLY A 83 16.03 -2.02 10.32
CA GLY A 83 17.02 -2.84 11.03
C GLY A 83 17.65 -2.08 12.21
N ARG A 84 18.12 -0.85 11.96
CA ARG A 84 18.68 0.01 13.03
C ARG A 84 17.68 0.31 14.16
N LEU A 85 16.41 0.55 13.83
CA LEU A 85 15.37 0.79 14.82
C LEU A 85 15.12 -0.46 15.67
N PHE A 86 14.98 -1.62 15.03
CA PHE A 86 14.71 -2.88 15.70
C PHE A 86 15.89 -3.32 16.57
N ASP A 87 17.13 -3.19 16.10
CA ASP A 87 18.34 -3.45 16.90
C ASP A 87 18.34 -2.60 18.19
N TRP A 88 17.98 -1.32 18.09
CA TRP A 88 17.88 -0.45 19.26
C TRP A 88 16.74 -0.88 20.20
N MET A 89 15.61 -1.32 19.66
CA MET A 89 14.50 -1.83 20.47
C MET A 89 14.89 -3.11 21.20
N GLU A 90 15.63 -4.01 20.57
CA GLU A 90 16.17 -5.23 21.19
C GLU A 90 17.17 -4.90 22.31
N ILE A 91 18.19 -4.08 22.02
CA ILE A 91 19.22 -3.69 23.00
C ILE A 91 18.61 -3.02 24.24
N THR A 92 17.50 -2.30 24.06
CA THR A 92 16.83 -1.60 25.15
C THR A 92 15.65 -2.36 25.77
N GLY A 93 15.42 -3.61 25.36
CA GLY A 93 14.34 -4.47 25.87
C GLY A 93 12.92 -4.03 25.47
N ARG A 94 12.78 -3.06 24.56
CA ARG A 94 11.47 -2.54 24.13
C ARG A 94 10.75 -3.45 23.15
N ILE A 95 11.49 -4.32 22.47
CA ILE A 95 10.92 -5.24 21.46
C ILE A 95 9.89 -6.20 22.06
N GLU A 96 10.04 -6.56 23.35
CA GLU A 96 9.19 -7.52 24.07
C GLU A 96 7.83 -6.94 24.47
N ASP A 97 7.71 -5.61 24.53
CA ASP A 97 6.50 -4.90 24.98
C ASP A 97 5.87 -4.04 23.88
N THR A 98 6.36 -4.12 22.64
CA THR A 98 5.91 -3.27 21.54
C THR A 98 5.31 -4.09 20.39
N MET A 99 4.01 -3.90 20.12
CA MET A 99 3.43 -4.31 18.85
C MET A 99 3.95 -3.41 17.73
N ILE A 100 4.46 -4.02 16.66
CA ILE A 100 4.97 -3.32 15.48
C ILE A 100 4.04 -3.60 14.31
N VAL A 101 3.57 -2.54 13.66
CA VAL A 101 2.83 -2.60 12.40
C VAL A 101 3.61 -1.84 11.33
N LEU A 102 3.91 -2.50 10.23
CA LEU A 102 4.52 -1.90 9.04
C LEU A 102 3.52 -2.02 7.88
N THR A 103 3.16 -0.88 7.29
CA THR A 103 2.20 -0.80 6.18
C THR A 103 2.55 0.34 5.22
N SER A 104 1.87 0.39 4.08
CA SER A 104 1.82 1.55 3.19
C SER A 104 0.44 2.21 3.22
N ASP A 105 0.35 3.47 2.80
CA ASP A 105 -0.91 4.18 2.53
C ASP A 105 -1.50 3.81 1.17
N HIS A 106 -0.65 3.62 0.16
CA HIS A 106 -0.96 3.09 -1.17
C HIS A 106 0.32 2.58 -1.86
N GLY A 107 0.20 2.06 -3.09
CA GLY A 107 1.32 1.69 -3.97
C GLY A 107 1.69 2.78 -4.98
N ASP A 108 2.35 2.43 -6.08
CA ASP A 108 2.68 3.32 -7.20
C ASP A 108 2.71 2.48 -8.49
N PHE A 109 2.05 2.95 -9.56
CA PHE A 109 2.00 2.24 -10.82
C PHE A 109 3.36 2.14 -11.50
N LEU A 110 4.24 3.13 -11.38
CA LEU A 110 5.57 3.14 -11.99
C LEU A 110 5.62 2.78 -13.50
N GLY A 111 4.51 2.93 -14.23
CA GLY A 111 4.35 2.58 -15.65
C GLY A 111 3.40 1.41 -15.92
N ASP A 112 3.05 0.63 -14.90
CA ASP A 112 2.06 -0.44 -14.96
C ASP A 112 0.71 0.12 -15.36
N HIS A 113 -0.06 -0.69 -16.10
CA HIS A 113 -1.37 -0.32 -16.65
C HIS A 113 -1.35 1.00 -17.45
N TRP A 114 -0.19 1.36 -18.02
CA TRP A 114 0.05 2.63 -18.73
C TRP A 114 -0.12 3.89 -17.87
N MET A 115 -0.05 3.76 -16.55
CA MET A 115 -0.22 4.83 -15.58
C MET A 115 1.07 5.08 -14.80
N GLY A 116 1.16 6.24 -14.17
CA GLY A 116 2.07 6.50 -13.04
C GLY A 116 1.24 7.02 -11.88
N GLU A 117 1.87 7.34 -10.75
CA GLU A 117 1.16 7.69 -9.50
C GLU A 117 0.26 6.52 -9.03
N LYS A 118 -0.86 6.80 -8.36
CA LYS A 118 -1.59 5.83 -7.52
C LYS A 118 -3.11 6.05 -7.48
N THR A 119 -3.67 6.65 -8.53
CA THR A 119 -5.04 7.16 -8.50
C THR A 119 -6.02 6.28 -9.28
N PHE A 120 -5.81 4.96 -9.24
CA PHE A 120 -6.70 3.97 -9.85
C PHE A 120 -6.62 2.63 -9.06
N PHE A 121 -7.52 1.69 -9.36
CA PHE A 121 -7.81 0.57 -8.46
C PHE A 121 -7.09 -0.76 -8.68
N HIS A 122 -6.13 -0.86 -9.61
CA HIS A 122 -5.37 -2.12 -9.72
C HIS A 122 -4.49 -2.32 -8.48
N ASP A 123 -4.21 -3.59 -8.17
CA ASP A 123 -3.44 -4.02 -6.98
C ASP A 123 -2.13 -3.27 -6.79
N ALA A 124 -1.45 -2.89 -7.87
CA ALA A 124 -0.22 -2.09 -7.84
C ALA A 124 -0.35 -0.78 -7.04
N SER A 125 -1.58 -0.27 -6.85
CA SER A 125 -1.89 0.93 -6.09
C SER A 125 -2.68 0.66 -4.81
N THR A 126 -3.65 -0.28 -4.84
CA THR A 126 -4.61 -0.46 -3.74
C THR A 126 -4.23 -1.58 -2.77
N ARG A 127 -3.43 -2.57 -3.20
CA ARG A 127 -2.99 -3.67 -2.35
C ARG A 127 -1.66 -3.30 -1.70
N VAL A 128 -1.73 -2.90 -0.43
CA VAL A 128 -0.55 -2.48 0.35
C VAL A 128 0.08 -3.67 1.10
N PRO A 129 1.41 -3.67 1.34
CA PRO A 129 2.01 -4.59 2.29
C PRO A 129 1.50 -4.28 3.69
N MET A 130 1.21 -5.30 4.48
CA MET A 130 0.88 -5.17 5.90
C MET A 130 1.54 -6.29 6.69
N ILE A 131 2.43 -5.92 7.62
CA ILE A 131 3.12 -6.84 8.52
C ILE A 131 2.80 -6.41 9.94
N ILE A 132 2.26 -7.32 10.75
CA ILE A 132 1.95 -7.08 12.16
C ILE A 132 2.74 -8.08 13.01
N CYS A 133 3.64 -7.57 13.84
CA CYS A 133 4.34 -8.35 14.85
C CYS A 133 3.72 -8.01 16.22
N ASN A 134 2.99 -8.98 16.79
CA ASN A 134 2.50 -8.89 18.15
C ASN A 134 3.48 -9.60 19.10
N PRO A 135 4.05 -8.94 20.11
CA PRO A 135 4.98 -9.59 21.03
C PRO A 135 4.29 -10.53 22.02
N SER A 136 2.97 -10.46 22.17
CA SER A 136 2.21 -11.34 23.06
C SER A 136 2.44 -12.83 22.74
N PRO A 137 2.61 -13.70 23.75
CA PRO A 137 2.66 -15.15 23.56
C PRO A 137 1.42 -15.74 22.88
N GLU A 138 0.27 -15.08 22.97
CA GLU A 138 -0.96 -15.50 22.30
C GLU A 138 -0.82 -15.49 20.77
N ALA A 139 0.12 -14.72 20.23
CA ALA A 139 0.42 -14.67 18.81
C ALA A 139 1.51 -15.66 18.36
N ASP A 140 2.09 -16.45 19.27
CA ASP A 140 3.20 -17.36 18.94
C ASP A 140 2.83 -18.38 17.85
N ALA A 141 1.59 -18.85 17.84
CA ALA A 141 1.11 -19.84 16.88
C ALA A 141 1.04 -19.32 15.43
N THR A 142 1.05 -18.00 15.21
CA THR A 142 0.90 -17.39 13.89
C THR A 142 2.18 -16.68 13.41
N ARG A 143 3.25 -16.67 14.21
CA ARG A 143 4.53 -16.07 13.82
C ARG A 143 5.06 -16.73 12.54
N GLY A 144 5.42 -15.90 11.56
CA GLY A 144 5.93 -16.35 10.25
C GLY A 144 4.87 -16.91 9.30
N THR A 145 3.58 -16.84 9.65
CA THR A 145 2.48 -17.22 8.74
C THR A 145 2.13 -16.09 7.77
N VAL A 146 1.44 -16.45 6.68
CA VAL A 146 0.84 -15.50 5.73
C VAL A 146 -0.68 -15.67 5.81
N SER A 147 -1.40 -14.56 5.98
CA SER A 147 -2.86 -14.54 5.90
C SER A 147 -3.29 -14.05 4.52
N ASP A 148 -4.22 -14.79 3.91
CA ASP A 148 -4.87 -14.41 2.65
C ASP A 148 -6.29 -13.87 2.89
N ALA A 149 -6.63 -13.51 4.14
CA ALA A 149 -7.91 -12.90 4.48
C ALA A 149 -8.07 -11.53 3.81
N LEU A 150 -9.31 -11.14 3.53
CA LEU A 150 -9.62 -9.80 3.02
C LEU A 150 -9.46 -8.76 4.15
N VAL A 151 -8.39 -7.96 4.08
CA VAL A 151 -8.05 -6.95 5.09
C VAL A 151 -8.12 -5.56 4.47
N GLU A 152 -8.62 -4.57 5.24
CA GLU A 152 -8.65 -3.17 4.85
C GLU A 152 -7.79 -2.33 5.80
N SER A 153 -7.22 -1.23 5.33
CA SER A 153 -6.38 -0.36 6.17
C SER A 153 -7.13 0.19 7.40
N ILE A 154 -8.46 0.33 7.30
CA ILE A 154 -9.33 0.75 8.40
C ILE A 154 -9.40 -0.26 9.57
N ASP A 155 -8.91 -1.50 9.37
CA ASP A 155 -8.83 -2.54 10.41
C ASP A 155 -7.78 -2.25 11.48
N LEU A 156 -6.82 -1.38 11.18
CA LEU A 156 -5.77 -1.01 12.15
C LEU A 156 -6.35 -0.28 13.36
N ALA A 157 -7.32 0.62 13.15
CA ALA A 157 -7.95 1.37 14.24
C ALA A 157 -8.65 0.46 15.29
N PRO A 158 -9.59 -0.43 14.93
CA PRO A 158 -10.19 -1.35 15.90
C PRO A 158 -9.16 -2.32 16.48
N THR A 159 -8.15 -2.76 15.71
CA THR A 159 -7.06 -3.61 16.25
C THR A 159 -6.27 -2.90 17.36
N PHE A 160 -5.98 -1.60 17.20
CA PHE A 160 -5.27 -0.81 18.21
C PHE A 160 -6.11 -0.51 19.45
N VAL A 161 -7.43 -0.42 19.32
CA VAL A 161 -8.34 -0.31 20.47
C VAL A 161 -8.41 -1.64 21.22
N ASP A 162 -8.52 -2.75 20.48
CA ASP A 162 -8.64 -4.10 21.02
C ASP A 162 -7.37 -4.54 21.78
N ILE A 163 -6.17 -4.26 21.25
CA ILE A 163 -4.90 -4.65 21.89
C ILE A 163 -4.65 -3.97 23.24
N VAL A 164 -5.24 -2.80 23.48
CA VAL A 164 -5.15 -2.15 24.80
C VAL A 164 -6.25 -2.60 25.77
N GLY A 165 -7.07 -3.59 25.37
CA GLY A 165 -8.16 -4.16 26.16
C GLY A 165 -9.39 -3.25 26.27
N ALA A 166 -9.53 -2.27 25.37
CA ALA A 166 -10.68 -1.38 25.34
C ALA A 166 -11.80 -1.94 24.44
N GLU A 167 -13.03 -1.58 24.74
CA GLU A 167 -14.18 -1.95 23.92
C GLU A 167 -14.11 -1.24 22.56
N VAL A 168 -14.11 -2.01 21.47
CA VAL A 168 -14.11 -1.47 20.10
C VAL A 168 -15.50 -0.86 19.79
N PRO A 169 -15.60 0.45 19.53
CA PRO A 169 -16.88 1.09 19.24
C PRO A 169 -17.34 0.80 17.80
N SER A 170 -17.96 -0.36 17.57
CA SER A 170 -18.36 -0.84 16.23
C SER A 170 -19.43 0.01 15.55
N GLN A 171 -20.08 0.93 16.28
CA GLN A 171 -20.99 1.93 15.73
C GLN A 171 -20.27 3.16 15.14
N ILE A 172 -18.93 3.24 15.30
CA ILE A 172 -18.08 4.32 14.80
C ILE A 172 -17.00 3.76 13.87
N LEU A 173 -16.34 2.67 14.28
CA LEU A 173 -15.29 2.02 13.51
C LEU A 173 -15.90 0.93 12.62
N GLU A 174 -15.72 1.10 11.31
CA GLU A 174 -16.29 0.20 10.29
C GLU A 174 -15.37 -0.99 9.95
N GLY A 175 -14.10 -0.94 10.40
CA GLY A 175 -13.17 -2.06 10.28
C GLY A 175 -13.40 -3.16 11.33
N HIS A 176 -12.62 -4.22 11.23
CA HIS A 176 -12.62 -5.35 12.16
C HIS A 176 -11.24 -5.52 12.80
N SER A 177 -11.21 -5.83 14.10
CA SER A 177 -9.95 -6.16 14.77
C SER A 177 -9.30 -7.39 14.13
N LEU A 178 -8.00 -7.31 13.90
CA LEU A 178 -7.17 -8.40 13.37
C LEU A 178 -6.61 -9.30 14.47
N LEU A 179 -6.82 -8.98 15.76
CA LEU A 179 -6.34 -9.81 16.87
C LEU A 179 -6.78 -11.28 16.79
N PRO A 180 -8.03 -11.62 16.46
CA PRO A 180 -8.44 -13.03 16.32
C PRO A 180 -7.60 -13.80 15.28
N ILE A 181 -7.19 -13.13 14.19
CA ILE A 181 -6.29 -13.72 13.20
C ILE A 181 -4.88 -13.84 13.77
N LEU A 182 -4.36 -12.79 14.40
CA LEU A 182 -3.02 -12.78 14.99
C LEU A 182 -2.87 -13.82 16.11
N HIS A 183 -3.93 -14.15 16.83
CA HIS A 183 -3.94 -15.18 17.88
C HIS A 183 -4.31 -16.58 17.36
N GLY A 184 -4.46 -16.76 16.05
CA GLY A 184 -4.78 -18.05 15.44
C GLY A 184 -6.19 -18.57 15.76
N GLN A 185 -7.09 -17.70 16.23
CA GLN A 185 -8.47 -18.03 16.55
C GLN A 185 -9.34 -18.03 15.30
N GLN A 186 -8.95 -17.27 14.28
CA GLN A 186 -9.62 -17.16 12.99
C GLN A 186 -8.59 -17.14 11.85
N THR A 187 -9.01 -17.58 10.68
CA THR A 187 -8.21 -17.55 9.44
C THR A 187 -8.72 -16.53 8.43
N GLU A 188 -9.92 -15.99 8.66
CA GLU A 188 -10.61 -15.04 7.80
C GLU A 188 -11.16 -13.89 8.63
N THR A 189 -11.30 -12.73 8.01
CA THR A 189 -12.09 -11.62 8.54
C THR A 189 -13.59 -11.86 8.31
N PRO A 190 -14.50 -11.17 9.03
CA PRO A 190 -15.95 -11.28 8.80
C PRO A 190 -16.42 -10.78 7.42
N ARG A 191 -15.63 -9.95 6.73
CA ARG A 191 -16.02 -9.36 5.45
C ARG A 191 -15.93 -10.34 4.28
N GLY A 192 -16.86 -10.22 3.34
CA GLY A 192 -16.85 -10.96 2.07
C GLY A 192 -16.25 -10.19 0.89
N VAL A 193 -16.08 -8.88 1.03
CA VAL A 193 -15.53 -7.96 0.02
C VAL A 193 -14.73 -6.85 0.68
N VAL A 194 -13.81 -6.24 -0.05
CA VAL A 194 -13.13 -4.97 0.30
C VAL A 194 -13.62 -3.84 -0.58
N VAL A 195 -13.56 -2.61 -0.07
CA VAL A 195 -14.00 -1.40 -0.77
C VAL A 195 -12.85 -0.40 -0.91
N CYS A 196 -12.75 0.22 -2.07
CA CYS A 196 -11.87 1.37 -2.29
C CYS A 196 -12.63 2.46 -3.08
N GLU A 197 -12.46 3.70 -2.68
CA GLU A 197 -13.15 4.85 -3.25
C GLU A 197 -12.17 5.88 -3.76
N TYR A 198 -12.50 6.53 -4.88
CA TYR A 198 -11.73 7.64 -5.41
C TYR A 198 -12.63 8.72 -5.99
N ASP A 199 -12.65 9.87 -5.32
CA ASP A 199 -13.27 11.10 -5.82
C ASP A 199 -12.24 11.87 -6.67
N TYR A 200 -12.52 11.98 -7.97
CA TYR A 200 -11.69 12.69 -8.92
C TYR A 200 -12.29 14.03 -9.35
N SER A 201 -13.34 14.52 -8.68
CA SER A 201 -14.04 15.77 -8.98
C SER A 201 -13.14 17.00 -8.92
N ALA A 202 -12.16 17.01 -8.02
CA ALA A 202 -11.18 18.07 -7.87
C ALA A 202 -9.94 17.89 -8.77
N SER A 203 -9.90 16.85 -9.60
CA SER A 203 -8.78 16.59 -10.51
C SER A 203 -9.07 17.12 -11.93
N PRO A 204 -8.03 17.42 -12.73
CA PRO A 204 -8.21 17.75 -14.15
C PRO A 204 -8.93 16.66 -14.97
N ILE A 205 -8.98 15.42 -14.46
CA ILE A 205 -9.68 14.31 -15.13
C ILE A 205 -11.19 14.59 -15.23
N ALA A 206 -11.80 15.21 -14.22
CA ALA A 206 -13.22 15.55 -14.25
C ALA A 206 -13.54 16.54 -15.39
N GLU A 207 -12.66 17.51 -15.63
CA GLU A 207 -12.80 18.45 -16.75
C GLU A 207 -12.62 17.76 -18.10
N VAL A 208 -11.61 16.91 -18.24
CA VAL A 208 -11.36 16.12 -19.46
C VAL A 208 -12.55 15.23 -19.81
N LEU A 209 -13.16 14.62 -18.81
CA LEU A 209 -14.32 13.74 -18.97
C LEU A 209 -15.66 14.50 -19.00
N LYS A 210 -15.66 15.82 -18.76
CA LYS A 210 -16.86 16.66 -18.63
C LYS A 210 -17.85 16.10 -17.60
N THR A 211 -17.33 15.57 -16.50
CA THR A 211 -18.12 14.94 -15.44
C THR A 211 -18.54 15.99 -14.41
N LEU A 212 -19.79 15.93 -13.93
CA LEU A 212 -20.22 16.78 -12.82
C LEU A 212 -19.55 16.33 -11.52
N VAL A 213 -19.41 17.25 -10.56
CA VAL A 213 -18.78 16.96 -9.25
C VAL A 213 -19.37 15.72 -8.59
N ARG A 214 -20.71 15.57 -8.62
CA ARG A 214 -21.40 14.43 -8.00
C ARG A 214 -21.18 13.09 -8.71
N ASP A 215 -20.82 13.12 -9.99
CA ASP A 215 -20.66 11.94 -10.82
C ASP A 215 -19.17 11.56 -10.98
N ALA A 216 -18.25 12.40 -10.48
CA ALA A 216 -16.81 12.24 -10.60
C ALA A 216 -16.23 11.40 -9.44
N VAL A 217 -16.85 10.26 -9.18
CA VAL A 217 -16.45 9.30 -8.13
C VAL A 217 -16.38 7.89 -8.73
N MET A 218 -15.41 7.10 -8.28
CA MET A 218 -15.28 5.69 -8.64
C MET A 218 -15.23 4.83 -7.38
N PHE A 219 -15.73 3.60 -7.51
CA PHE A 219 -15.74 2.60 -6.45
C PHE A 219 -15.15 1.30 -7.00
N MET A 220 -14.33 0.64 -6.18
CA MET A 220 -13.95 -0.75 -6.35
C MET A 220 -14.59 -1.55 -5.23
N VAL A 221 -15.22 -2.67 -5.58
CA VAL A 221 -15.67 -3.70 -4.64
C VAL A 221 -15.05 -5.01 -5.11
N ALA A 222 -14.17 -5.60 -4.31
CA ALA A 222 -13.40 -6.78 -4.68
C ALA A 222 -13.59 -7.91 -3.66
N ASP A 223 -13.71 -9.15 -4.14
CA ASP A 223 -13.61 -10.36 -3.32
C ASP A 223 -12.28 -11.07 -3.60
N LYS A 224 -12.09 -12.28 -3.06
CA LYS A 224 -10.87 -13.07 -3.30
C LYS A 224 -10.67 -13.56 -4.74
N LYS A 225 -11.64 -13.38 -5.64
CA LYS A 225 -11.58 -13.84 -7.04
C LYS A 225 -11.15 -12.72 -8.01
N TRP A 226 -10.81 -11.55 -7.47
CA TRP A 226 -10.29 -10.40 -8.20
C TRP A 226 -9.04 -10.72 -9.02
#